data_AF-A0A1C5WLN6-F1
#
_entry.id   AF-A0A1C5WLN6-F1
#
_cell.length_a   1.000
_cell.length_b   1.000
_cell.length_c   1.000
_cell.angle_alpha   90.00
_cell.angle_beta   90.00
_cell.angle_gamma   90.00
#
_symmetry.space_group_name_H-M   'P 1'
#
loop_
_entity.id
_entity.type
_entity.pdbx_description
1 polymer ?
#
loop_
_entity_poly.entity_id
_entity_poly.type
_entity_poly.pdbx_seq_one_letter_code
_entity_poly.pdbx_strand_id
1 'polypeptide(L)'
;MSNFIEDLDERYRRERKKNRIKKEDKTFVCNIPLRVKLYGSINENYIIRKGKLTRFLYIKNGCRVHFTDADILTMLLQIQNKDTMTSLIENLEIAYKSCVEKYYIWIGKKKYEIEGIPQIEDEQILMNPQDVDISFNELFVLINLVLSKDQASTPLWPSRPNFFKHTTSKYITLIKYYYYGDMKARKYLLNMGYNVDEDIYSNYNTLDKRDEKRGFFSDFEVFEKSGVL
;
A
#
# COMPACT_ATOMS: atom_id res chain seq x y z
N MET A 1 -16.70 15.90 -1.44
CA MET A 1 -16.78 14.43 -1.61
C MET A 1 -16.56 13.78 -0.25
N SER A 2 -17.22 12.64 0.03
CA SER A 2 -17.09 11.94 1.32
C SER A 2 -15.83 11.07 1.33
N ASN A 3 -15.05 11.16 2.41
CA ASN A 3 -13.84 10.37 2.61
C ASN A 3 -14.21 8.93 2.99
N PHE A 4 -13.79 7.94 2.20
CA PHE A 4 -14.17 6.55 2.44
C PHE A 4 -13.56 5.98 3.74
N ILE A 5 -12.42 6.50 4.21
CA ILE A 5 -11.80 6.08 5.47
C ILE A 5 -12.64 6.53 6.66
N GLU A 6 -13.15 7.76 6.63
CA GLU A 6 -14.02 8.30 7.68
C GLU A 6 -15.34 7.52 7.77
N ASP A 7 -15.95 7.22 6.62
CA ASP A 7 -17.15 6.39 6.54
C ASP A 7 -16.92 4.97 7.09
N LEU A 8 -15.75 4.38 6.82
CA LEU A 8 -15.36 3.07 7.35
C LEU A 8 -15.16 3.13 8.86
N ASP A 9 -14.57 4.20 9.39
CA ASP A 9 -14.43 4.44 10.83
C ASP A 9 -15.79 4.54 11.51
N GLU A 10 -16.72 5.31 10.93
CA GLU A 10 -18.06 5.47 11.48
C GLU A 10 -18.86 4.16 11.44
N ARG A 11 -18.80 3.44 10.30
CA ARG A 11 -19.38 2.11 10.19
C ARG A 11 -18.83 1.17 11.26
N TYR A 12 -17.52 1.15 11.48
CA TYR A 12 -16.88 0.33 12.50
C TYR A 12 -17.37 0.67 13.92
N ARG A 13 -17.44 1.96 14.27
CA ARG A 13 -17.99 2.41 15.57
C ARG A 13 -19.43 1.97 15.76
N ARG A 14 -20.27 2.15 14.73
CA ARG A 14 -21.68 1.75 14.75
C ARG A 14 -21.84 0.24 14.95
N GLU A 15 -21.12 -0.59 14.20
CA GLU A 15 -21.19 -2.05 14.36
C GLU A 15 -20.68 -2.50 15.74
N ARG A 16 -19.65 -1.86 16.30
CA ARG A 16 -19.21 -2.15 17.68
C ARG A 16 -20.30 -1.85 18.70
N LYS A 17 -20.93 -0.67 18.61
CA LYS A 17 -22.01 -0.26 19.51
C LYS A 17 -23.20 -1.21 19.41
N LYS A 18 -23.61 -1.56 18.19
CA LYS A 18 -24.70 -2.49 17.90
C LYS A 18 -24.46 -3.87 18.54
N ASN A 19 -23.23 -4.38 18.45
CA ASN A 19 -22.86 -5.70 18.98
C ASN A 19 -22.36 -5.66 20.44
N ARG A 20 -22.47 -4.52 21.14
CA ARG A 20 -22.04 -4.34 22.54
C ARG A 20 -20.58 -4.74 22.79
N ILE A 21 -19.71 -4.51 21.81
CA ILE A 21 -18.27 -4.84 21.90
C ILE A 21 -17.57 -3.81 22.78
N LYS A 22 -16.97 -4.27 23.89
CA LYS A 22 -16.20 -3.44 24.84
C LYS A 22 -15.07 -2.69 24.14
N LYS A 23 -14.75 -1.45 24.53
CA LYS A 23 -13.74 -0.61 23.84
C LYS A 23 -12.33 -1.21 23.87
N GLU A 24 -12.02 -1.99 24.90
CA GLU A 24 -10.72 -2.63 25.13
C GLU A 24 -10.48 -3.82 24.21
N ASP A 25 -11.54 -4.39 23.64
CA ASP A 25 -11.44 -5.50 22.70
C ASP A 25 -10.84 -5.02 21.36
N LYS A 26 -9.59 -5.42 21.13
CA LYS A 26 -8.80 -5.11 19.92
C LYS A 26 -8.98 -6.15 18.82
N THR A 27 -9.73 -7.22 19.05
CA THR A 27 -9.89 -8.36 18.14
C THR A 27 -11.03 -8.16 17.14
N PHE A 28 -12.05 -7.38 17.51
CA PHE A 28 -13.19 -7.12 16.65
C PHE A 28 -12.81 -6.42 15.34
N VAL A 29 -13.30 -6.97 14.24
CA VAL A 29 -13.11 -6.45 12.88
C VAL A 29 -14.39 -6.58 12.06
N CYS A 30 -14.57 -5.68 11.11
CA CYS A 30 -15.59 -5.76 10.08
C CYS A 30 -14.93 -6.16 8.75
N ASN A 31 -15.42 -7.22 8.12
CA ASN A 31 -15.05 -7.56 6.73
C ASN A 31 -16.13 -7.01 5.82
N ILE A 32 -15.74 -6.12 4.91
CA ILE A 32 -16.65 -5.34 4.09
C ILE A 32 -16.35 -5.64 2.62
N PRO A 33 -17.33 -6.15 1.84
CA PRO A 33 -17.15 -6.36 0.40
C PRO A 33 -16.72 -5.07 -0.29
N LEU A 34 -15.75 -5.18 -1.18
CA LEU A 34 -15.21 -4.09 -1.97
C LEU A 34 -15.31 -4.47 -3.45
N ARG A 35 -15.92 -3.58 -4.23
CA ARG A 35 -15.86 -3.64 -5.69
C ARG A 35 -15.00 -2.49 -6.17
N VAL A 36 -14.02 -2.80 -7.00
CA VAL A 36 -13.06 -1.84 -7.53
C VAL A 36 -13.32 -1.68 -9.02
N LYS A 37 -13.46 -0.45 -9.51
CA LYS A 37 -13.47 -0.17 -10.94
C LYS A 37 -12.22 0.65 -11.29
N LEU A 38 -11.20 -0.04 -11.76
CA LEU A 38 -9.94 0.51 -12.22
C LEU A 38 -9.75 0.14 -13.69
N TYR A 39 -9.29 1.09 -14.51
CA TYR A 39 -8.93 0.83 -15.91
C TYR A 39 -10.04 0.19 -16.76
N GLY A 40 -11.29 0.63 -16.55
CA GLY A 40 -12.45 0.07 -17.26
C GLY A 40 -12.90 -1.32 -16.78
N SER A 41 -12.08 -2.05 -16.02
CA SER A 41 -12.39 -3.37 -15.47
C SER A 41 -13.09 -3.29 -14.11
N ILE A 42 -13.90 -4.30 -13.77
CA ILE A 42 -14.48 -4.47 -12.44
C ILE A 42 -13.77 -5.63 -11.76
N ASN A 43 -13.21 -5.36 -10.57
CA ASN A 43 -12.52 -6.33 -9.74
C ASN A 43 -13.26 -6.49 -8.41
N GLU A 44 -13.59 -7.74 -8.07
CA GLU A 44 -14.27 -8.13 -6.82
C GLU A 44 -13.41 -9.08 -5.96
N ASN A 45 -12.12 -9.21 -6.27
CA ASN A 45 -11.16 -10.06 -5.57
C ASN A 45 -10.62 -9.42 -4.27
N TYR A 46 -11.25 -8.37 -3.78
CA TYR A 46 -10.81 -7.65 -2.59
C TYR A 46 -11.90 -7.47 -1.55
N ILE A 47 -11.51 -7.53 -0.28
CA ILE A 47 -12.34 -7.19 0.88
C ILE A 47 -11.60 -6.19 1.74
N ILE A 48 -12.34 -5.21 2.28
CA ILE A 48 -11.81 -4.33 3.32
C ILE A 48 -11.94 -5.03 4.67
N ARG A 49 -10.82 -5.26 5.35
CA ARG A 49 -10.79 -5.61 6.77
C ARG A 49 -10.63 -4.35 7.58
N LYS A 50 -11.72 -3.90 8.20
CA LYS A 50 -11.74 -2.73 9.07
C LYS A 50 -11.68 -3.12 10.54
N GLY A 51 -10.54 -2.84 11.18
CA GLY A 51 -10.38 -2.87 12.63
C GLY A 51 -9.92 -1.50 13.13
N LYS A 52 -8.94 -1.48 14.04
CA LYS A 52 -8.21 -0.24 14.38
C LYS A 52 -7.63 0.44 13.14
N LEU A 53 -7.08 -0.36 12.22
CA LEU A 53 -6.59 0.09 10.92
C LEU A 53 -7.45 -0.50 9.80
N THR A 54 -7.43 0.16 8.66
CA THR A 54 -8.04 -0.32 7.41
C THR A 54 -6.99 -1.12 6.64
N ARG A 55 -7.33 -2.36 6.26
CA ARG A 55 -6.49 -3.24 5.43
C ARG A 55 -7.31 -3.78 4.27
N PHE A 56 -6.65 -4.05 3.15
CA PHE A 56 -7.22 -4.79 2.03
C PHE A 56 -6.79 -6.25 2.13
N LEU A 57 -7.74 -7.16 1.91
CA LEU A 57 -7.52 -8.59 1.82
C LEU A 57 -7.80 -9.01 0.39
N TYR A 58 -6.84 -9.68 -0.25
CA TYR A 58 -7.03 -10.34 -1.53
C TYR A 58 -7.77 -11.67 -1.33
N ILE A 59 -8.70 -12.00 -2.21
CA ILE A 59 -9.43 -13.26 -2.21
C ILE A 59 -8.79 -14.17 -3.24
N LYS A 60 -8.20 -15.27 -2.78
CA LYS A 60 -7.66 -16.33 -3.63
C LYS A 60 -8.23 -17.66 -3.20
N ASN A 61 -8.89 -18.39 -4.12
CA ASN A 61 -9.42 -19.73 -3.86
C ASN A 61 -10.25 -19.85 -2.56
N GLY A 62 -11.06 -18.83 -2.25
CA GLY A 62 -11.86 -18.76 -1.02
C GLY A 62 -11.09 -18.34 0.24
N CYS A 63 -9.78 -18.23 0.18
CA CYS A 63 -8.91 -17.72 1.23
C CYS A 63 -8.81 -16.20 1.19
N ARG A 64 -8.61 -15.57 2.36
CA ARG A 64 -8.39 -14.12 2.48
C ARG A 64 -6.94 -13.89 2.86
N VAL A 65 -6.19 -13.26 1.97
CA VAL A 65 -4.75 -13.05 2.11
C VAL A 65 -4.49 -11.57 2.35
N HIS A 66 -3.70 -11.26 3.36
CA HIS A 66 -3.22 -9.90 3.60
C HIS A 66 -1.78 -9.79 3.15
N PHE A 67 -1.53 -9.04 2.08
CA PHE A 67 -0.17 -8.68 1.69
C PHE A 67 0.28 -7.44 2.46
N THR A 68 1.43 -7.55 3.11
CA THR A 68 2.15 -6.43 3.71
C THR A 68 2.95 -5.67 2.66
N ASP A 69 3.49 -4.49 3.01
CA ASP A 69 4.40 -3.77 2.10
C ASP A 69 5.61 -4.61 1.71
N ALA A 70 6.14 -5.43 2.63
CA ALA A 70 7.26 -6.32 2.32
C ALA A 70 6.86 -7.39 1.28
N ASP A 71 5.65 -7.94 1.38
CA ASP A 71 5.14 -8.91 0.40
C ASP A 71 4.96 -8.25 -0.97
N ILE A 72 4.33 -7.06 -1.01
CA ILE A 72 4.12 -6.29 -2.25
C ILE A 72 5.46 -5.98 -2.92
N LEU A 73 6.42 -5.42 -2.18
CA LEU A 73 7.73 -5.08 -2.72
C LEU A 73 8.49 -6.31 -3.20
N THR A 74 8.49 -7.40 -2.42
CA THR A 74 9.16 -8.65 -2.82
C THR A 74 8.55 -9.24 -4.09
N MET A 75 7.22 -9.16 -4.26
CA MET A 75 6.57 -9.55 -5.51
C MET A 75 6.94 -8.64 -6.68
N LEU A 76 7.01 -7.32 -6.47
CA LEU A 76 7.45 -6.38 -7.50
C LEU A 76 8.87 -6.67 -7.98
N LEU A 77 9.78 -7.08 -7.09
CA LEU A 77 11.15 -7.44 -7.47
C LEU A 77 11.25 -8.65 -8.42
N GLN A 78 10.18 -9.42 -8.59
CA GLN A 78 10.13 -10.56 -9.52
C GLN A 78 9.82 -10.15 -10.96
N ILE A 79 9.40 -8.90 -11.20
CA ILE A 79 9.00 -8.42 -12.53
C ILE A 79 10.17 -8.56 -13.51
N GLN A 80 9.96 -9.35 -14.56
CA GLN A 80 10.98 -9.62 -15.57
C GLN A 80 11.07 -8.52 -16.62
N ASN A 81 9.92 -7.92 -16.95
CA ASN A 81 9.87 -6.82 -17.92
C ASN A 81 10.37 -5.51 -17.28
N LYS A 82 11.56 -5.08 -17.70
CA LYS A 82 12.17 -3.84 -17.22
C LYS A 82 11.36 -2.59 -17.55
N ASP A 83 10.61 -2.60 -18.66
CA ASP A 83 9.77 -1.46 -19.04
C ASP A 83 8.60 -1.31 -18.06
N THR A 84 7.96 -2.44 -17.68
CA THR A 84 6.93 -2.47 -16.63
C THR A 84 7.44 -1.89 -15.32
N MET A 85 8.64 -2.31 -14.88
CA MET A 85 9.24 -1.79 -13.65
C MET A 85 9.61 -0.30 -13.75
N THR A 86 10.16 0.12 -14.90
CA THR A 86 10.53 1.52 -15.15
C THR A 86 9.29 2.40 -15.11
N SER A 87 8.22 2.01 -15.82
CA SER A 87 6.94 2.71 -15.79
C SER A 87 6.35 2.76 -14.38
N LEU A 88 6.48 1.70 -13.58
CA LEU A 88 6.00 1.71 -12.19
C LEU A 88 6.72 2.75 -11.35
N ILE A 89 8.06 2.82 -11.44
CA ILE A 89 8.84 3.82 -10.71
C ILE A 89 8.48 5.23 -11.16
N GLU A 90 8.46 5.49 -12.47
CA GLU A 90 8.14 6.82 -13.01
C GLU A 90 6.76 7.29 -12.51
N ASN A 91 5.77 6.41 -12.55
CA ASN A 91 4.42 6.73 -12.06
C ASN A 91 4.39 6.95 -10.53
N LEU A 92 5.19 6.20 -9.75
CA LEU A 92 5.30 6.44 -8.31
C LEU A 92 5.97 7.79 -7.99
N GLU A 93 6.98 8.20 -8.76
CA GLU A 93 7.65 9.50 -8.63
C GLU A 93 6.72 10.66 -9.01
N ILE A 94 5.95 10.50 -10.08
CA ILE A 94 4.90 11.43 -10.51
C ILE A 94 3.83 11.54 -9.41
N ALA A 95 3.40 10.41 -8.84
CA ALA A 95 2.46 10.36 -7.74
C ALA A 95 3.00 11.10 -6.50
N TYR A 96 4.26 10.87 -6.11
CA TYR A 96 4.92 11.58 -5.01
C TYR A 96 4.85 13.12 -5.17
N LYS A 97 4.95 13.61 -6.41
CA LYS A 97 4.90 15.04 -6.76
C LYS A 97 3.48 15.64 -6.87
N SER A 98 2.43 14.82 -6.72
CA SER A 98 0.99 15.19 -6.74
C SER A 98 0.24 15.03 -8.07
N CYS A 99 0.69 14.16 -8.98
CA CYS A 99 -0.10 13.82 -10.17
C CYS A 99 -0.59 12.38 -10.09
N VAL A 100 -1.91 12.22 -10.04
CA VAL A 100 -2.61 10.95 -9.88
C VAL A 100 -3.89 10.98 -10.70
N GLU A 101 -4.25 9.84 -11.26
CA GLU A 101 -5.48 9.63 -12.00
C GLU A 101 -6.65 9.33 -11.06
N LYS A 102 -7.86 9.67 -11.49
CA LYS A 102 -9.08 9.45 -10.72
C LYS A 102 -9.74 8.14 -11.10
N TYR A 103 -10.12 7.38 -10.08
CA TYR A 103 -10.79 6.09 -10.20
C TYR A 103 -11.94 5.95 -9.22
N TYR A 104 -12.62 4.80 -9.27
CA TYR A 104 -13.80 4.58 -8.45
C TYR A 104 -13.77 3.24 -7.72
N ILE A 105 -14.19 3.29 -6.45
CA ILE A 105 -14.50 2.10 -5.66
C ILE A 105 -15.94 2.15 -5.15
N TRP A 106 -16.50 0.98 -4.91
CA TRP A 106 -17.81 0.80 -4.33
C TRP A 106 -17.70 0.02 -3.03
N ILE A 107 -18.18 0.63 -1.95
CA ILE A 107 -18.30 0.00 -0.65
C ILE A 107 -19.79 -0.15 -0.36
N GLY A 108 -20.30 -1.38 -0.52
CA GLY A 108 -21.74 -1.61 -0.59
C GLY A 108 -22.38 -0.87 -1.76
N LYS A 109 -23.35 0.01 -1.50
CA LYS A 109 -24.04 0.80 -2.54
C LYS A 109 -23.39 2.17 -2.80
N LYS A 110 -22.42 2.59 -1.98
CA LYS A 110 -21.84 3.94 -2.08
C LYS A 110 -20.60 3.91 -2.97
N LYS A 111 -20.56 4.83 -3.93
CA LYS A 111 -19.45 5.08 -4.85
C LYS A 111 -18.52 6.14 -4.24
N TYR A 112 -17.21 5.90 -4.32
CA TYR A 112 -16.18 6.84 -3.91
C TYR A 112 -15.23 7.09 -5.07
N GLU A 113 -14.85 8.35 -5.26
CA GLU A 113 -13.74 8.74 -6.12
C GLU A 113 -12.45 8.59 -5.31
N ILE A 114 -11.47 7.92 -5.89
CA ILE A 114 -10.15 7.70 -5.32
C ILE A 114 -9.08 8.09 -6.34
N GLU A 115 -7.86 8.26 -5.88
CA GLU A 115 -6.73 8.66 -6.72
C GLU A 115 -5.65 7.57 -6.71
N GLY A 116 -5.00 7.36 -7.85
CA GLY A 116 -3.98 6.34 -8.03
C GLY A 116 -3.06 6.63 -9.22
N ILE A 117 -2.17 5.70 -9.54
CA ILE A 117 -1.25 5.79 -10.68
C ILE A 117 -1.87 5.24 -11.97
N PRO A 118 -1.55 5.80 -13.16
CA PRO A 118 -1.98 5.34 -14.48
C PRO A 118 -1.80 3.83 -14.73
N GLN A 119 -2.58 3.28 -15.66
CA GLN A 119 -2.51 1.84 -15.96
C GLN A 119 -1.13 1.42 -16.44
N ILE A 120 -0.63 0.34 -15.87
CA ILE A 120 0.48 -0.45 -16.39
C ILE A 120 -0.08 -1.86 -16.57
N GLU A 121 0.14 -2.46 -17.72
CA GLU A 121 -0.30 -3.83 -18.02
C GLU A 121 0.91 -4.76 -18.07
N ASP A 122 0.80 -5.88 -17.37
CA ASP A 122 1.75 -6.98 -17.47
C ASP A 122 1.01 -8.29 -17.18
N GLU A 123 1.33 -9.34 -17.92
CA GLU A 123 0.68 -10.66 -17.80
C GLU A 123 1.38 -11.56 -16.78
N GLN A 124 2.51 -11.13 -16.22
CA GLN A 124 3.29 -11.93 -15.28
C GLN A 124 2.47 -12.28 -14.03
N ILE A 125 2.59 -13.54 -13.60
CA ILE A 125 2.12 -14.02 -12.31
C ILE A 125 3.26 -13.90 -11.31
N LEU A 126 2.98 -13.28 -10.18
CA LEU A 126 3.91 -13.01 -9.09
C LEU A 126 3.51 -13.88 -7.89
N MET A 127 4.48 -14.25 -7.07
CA MET A 127 4.25 -15.12 -5.91
C MET A 127 4.81 -14.48 -4.64
N ASN A 128 4.03 -14.43 -3.58
CA ASN A 128 4.55 -13.97 -2.29
C ASN A 128 5.41 -15.06 -1.61
N PRO A 129 6.15 -14.75 -0.53
CA PRO A 129 6.94 -15.75 0.20
C PRO A 129 6.15 -16.90 0.85
N GLN A 130 4.81 -16.87 0.79
CA GLN A 130 3.93 -17.93 1.32
C GLN A 130 3.21 -18.68 0.19
N ASP A 131 3.77 -18.68 -1.03
CA ASP A 131 3.30 -19.41 -2.21
C ASP A 131 1.89 -19.03 -2.68
N VAL A 132 1.43 -17.82 -2.36
CA VAL A 132 0.19 -17.24 -2.90
C VAL A 132 0.52 -16.45 -4.15
N ASP A 133 -0.06 -16.88 -5.27
CA ASP A 133 0.08 -16.26 -6.58
C ASP A 133 -0.98 -15.17 -6.85
N ILE A 134 -0.53 -14.09 -7.47
CA ILE A 134 -1.35 -12.95 -7.91
C ILE A 134 -0.81 -12.45 -9.25
N SER A 135 -1.69 -12.12 -10.20
CA SER A 135 -1.23 -11.48 -11.44
C SER A 135 -0.73 -10.07 -11.16
N PHE A 136 0.19 -9.56 -11.98
CA PHE A 136 0.65 -8.18 -11.86
C PHE A 136 -0.53 -7.20 -11.87
N ASN A 137 -1.49 -7.34 -12.79
CA ASN A 137 -2.66 -6.47 -12.86
C ASN A 137 -3.47 -6.45 -11.55
N GLU A 138 -3.64 -7.61 -10.90
CA GLU A 138 -4.31 -7.67 -9.59
C GLU A 138 -3.45 -7.03 -8.49
N LEU A 139 -2.15 -7.26 -8.46
CA LEU A 139 -1.23 -6.61 -7.52
C LEU A 139 -1.23 -5.09 -7.71
N PHE A 140 -1.31 -4.62 -8.96
CA PHE A 140 -1.34 -3.22 -9.32
C PHE A 140 -2.62 -2.52 -8.83
N VAL A 141 -3.75 -3.22 -8.88
CA VAL A 141 -5.00 -2.78 -8.22
C VAL A 141 -4.77 -2.62 -6.71
N LEU A 142 -4.10 -3.57 -6.06
CA LEU A 142 -3.80 -3.47 -4.62
C LEU A 142 -2.88 -2.28 -4.29
N ILE A 143 -1.84 -2.04 -5.09
CA ILE A 143 -0.95 -0.88 -4.92
C ILE A 143 -1.76 0.41 -4.97
N ASN A 144 -2.63 0.56 -5.97
CA ASN A 144 -3.53 1.71 -6.06
C ASN A 144 -4.46 1.85 -4.86
N LEU A 145 -5.08 0.75 -4.39
CA LEU A 145 -5.90 0.77 -3.18
C LEU A 145 -5.11 1.23 -1.95
N VAL A 146 -3.87 0.76 -1.78
CA VAL A 146 -2.98 1.16 -0.68
C VAL A 146 -2.68 2.66 -0.74
N LEU A 147 -2.28 3.15 -1.92
CA LEU A 147 -2.01 4.57 -2.18
C LEU A 147 -3.23 5.45 -1.89
N SER A 148 -4.40 5.11 -2.45
CA SER A 148 -5.64 5.84 -2.22
C SER A 148 -6.05 5.88 -0.74
N LYS A 149 -5.85 4.76 -0.02
CA LYS A 149 -6.14 4.66 1.42
C LYS A 149 -5.20 5.54 2.23
N ASP A 150 -3.90 5.56 1.91
CA ASP A 150 -2.94 6.41 2.61
C ASP A 150 -3.20 7.89 2.33
N GLN A 151 -3.53 8.25 1.09
CA GLN A 151 -3.92 9.61 0.73
C GLN A 151 -5.19 10.07 1.45
N ALA A 152 -6.24 9.24 1.45
CA ALA A 152 -7.48 9.53 2.18
C ALA A 152 -7.27 9.58 3.71
N SER A 153 -6.25 8.89 4.23
CA SER A 153 -5.93 8.90 5.66
C SER A 153 -5.13 10.13 6.08
N THR A 154 -4.24 10.66 5.23
CA THR A 154 -3.37 11.81 5.56
C THR A 154 -4.12 13.00 6.21
N PRO A 155 -5.21 13.55 5.63
CA PRO A 155 -5.89 14.69 6.23
C PRO A 155 -6.60 14.36 7.56
N LEU A 156 -6.86 13.08 7.85
CA LEU A 156 -7.52 12.65 9.08
C LEU A 156 -6.54 12.56 10.27
N TRP A 157 -5.23 12.62 10.03
CA TRP A 157 -4.19 12.48 11.06
C TRP A 157 -3.07 13.52 10.87
N PRO A 158 -3.35 14.84 11.01
CA PRO A 158 -2.39 15.90 10.69
C PRO A 158 -1.13 15.91 11.56
N SER A 159 -1.14 15.27 12.72
CA SER A 159 0.02 15.12 13.61
C SER A 159 0.94 13.94 13.22
N ARG A 160 0.61 13.20 12.15
CA ARG A 160 1.41 12.10 11.63
C ARG A 160 2.08 12.52 10.32
N PRO A 161 3.20 11.86 9.94
CA PRO A 161 3.78 12.03 8.62
C PRO A 161 2.74 11.77 7.53
N ASN A 162 2.89 12.44 6.39
CA ASN A 162 2.03 12.22 5.24
C ASN A 162 2.16 10.76 4.77
N PHE A 163 1.10 9.96 4.99
CA PHE A 163 1.15 8.52 4.72
C PHE A 163 1.37 8.22 3.24
N PHE A 164 0.79 9.03 2.36
CA PHE A 164 0.94 8.87 0.92
C PHE A 164 2.39 9.10 0.47
N LYS A 165 3.01 10.22 0.90
CA LYS A 165 4.44 10.48 0.64
C LYS A 165 5.34 9.42 1.25
N HIS A 166 5.01 8.94 2.46
CA HIS A 166 5.76 7.88 3.11
C HIS A 166 5.71 6.56 2.33
N THR A 167 4.54 6.15 1.83
CA THR A 167 4.40 4.92 1.07
C THR A 167 5.09 5.02 -0.29
N THR A 168 4.94 6.12 -1.02
CA THR A 168 5.60 6.32 -2.31
C THR A 168 7.12 6.44 -2.15
N SER A 169 7.65 7.21 -1.20
CA SER A 169 9.10 7.32 -0.97
C SER A 169 9.73 5.98 -0.61
N LYS A 170 9.05 5.18 0.23
CA LYS A 170 9.45 3.82 0.57
C LYS A 170 9.49 2.91 -0.66
N TYR A 171 8.44 2.90 -1.48
CA TYR A 171 8.36 2.02 -2.65
C TYR A 171 9.41 2.41 -3.69
N ILE A 172 9.53 3.70 -4.02
CA ILE A 172 10.55 4.22 -4.95
C ILE A 172 11.94 3.82 -4.48
N THR A 173 12.28 4.12 -3.22
CA THR A 173 13.62 3.86 -2.67
C THR A 173 13.96 2.37 -2.70
N LEU A 174 13.06 1.52 -2.19
CA LEU A 174 13.34 0.10 -2.06
C LEU A 174 13.40 -0.59 -3.43
N ILE A 175 12.55 -0.21 -4.39
CA ILE A 175 12.62 -0.75 -5.75
C ILE A 175 13.92 -0.27 -6.43
N LYS A 176 14.24 1.03 -6.40
CA LYS A 176 15.50 1.54 -6.98
C LYS A 176 16.73 0.85 -6.40
N TYR A 177 16.74 0.59 -5.10
CA TYR A 177 17.84 -0.12 -4.47
C TYR A 177 17.88 -1.61 -4.86
N TYR A 178 16.84 -2.37 -4.57
CA TYR A 178 16.87 -3.83 -4.72
C TYR A 178 16.74 -4.32 -6.17
N TYR A 179 16.06 -3.57 -7.04
CA TYR A 179 15.90 -3.96 -8.45
C TYR A 179 17.00 -3.41 -9.35
N TYR A 180 17.38 -2.13 -9.18
CA TYR A 180 18.34 -1.45 -10.06
C TYR A 180 19.74 -1.32 -9.46
N GLY A 181 19.94 -1.62 -8.17
CA GLY A 181 21.23 -1.39 -7.51
C GLY A 181 21.60 0.09 -7.38
N ASP A 182 20.60 0.99 -7.30
CA ASP A 182 20.83 2.43 -7.28
C ASP A 182 21.63 2.86 -6.02
N MET A 183 22.80 3.46 -6.25
CA MET A 183 23.73 3.86 -5.19
C MET A 183 23.24 5.06 -4.37
N LYS A 184 22.41 5.95 -4.93
CA LYS A 184 21.79 7.05 -4.18
C LYS A 184 20.71 6.49 -3.26
N ALA A 185 19.90 5.55 -3.73
CA ALA A 185 18.92 4.84 -2.91
C ALA A 185 19.61 4.08 -1.77
N ARG A 186 20.70 3.35 -2.07
CA ARG A 186 21.53 2.69 -1.05
C ARG A 186 22.04 3.66 0.00
N LYS A 187 22.57 4.82 -0.41
CA LYS A 187 23.08 5.85 0.51
C LYS A 187 21.97 6.42 1.39
N TYR A 188 20.80 6.69 0.83
CA TYR A 188 19.63 7.18 1.57
C TYR A 188 19.17 6.16 2.62
N LEU A 189 19.10 4.87 2.26
CA LEU A 189 18.78 3.77 3.18
C LEU A 189 19.80 3.66 4.32
N LEU A 190 21.10 3.68 4.03
CA LEU A 190 22.15 3.65 5.07
C LEU A 190 22.06 4.84 6.01
N ASN A 191 21.82 6.05 5.49
CA ASN A 191 21.72 7.26 6.31
C ASN A 191 20.57 7.22 7.31
N MET A 192 19.48 6.48 7.01
CA MET A 192 18.37 6.30 7.96
C MET A 192 18.53 5.09 8.88
N GLY A 193 19.64 4.33 8.78
CA GLY A 193 19.87 3.12 9.56
C GLY A 193 19.15 1.87 9.05
N TYR A 194 18.76 1.86 7.77
CA TYR A 194 18.20 0.66 7.14
C TYR A 194 19.29 -0.37 6.86
N ASN A 195 19.04 -1.64 7.17
CA ASN A 195 20.00 -2.71 6.92
C ASN A 195 19.93 -3.14 5.45
N VAL A 196 20.85 -2.61 4.64
CA VAL A 196 20.93 -2.87 3.20
C VAL A 196 21.48 -4.26 2.87
N ASP A 197 22.13 -4.93 3.82
CA ASP A 197 22.71 -6.26 3.61
C ASP A 197 21.68 -7.39 3.83
N GLU A 198 20.53 -7.06 4.41
CA GLU A 198 19.37 -7.96 4.58
C GLU A 198 18.36 -7.76 3.43
N ASP A 199 17.55 -8.78 3.15
CA ASP A 199 16.38 -8.64 2.28
C ASP A 199 15.28 -7.77 2.94
N ILE A 200 14.28 -7.37 2.13
CA ILE A 200 13.17 -6.52 2.61
C ILE A 200 12.41 -7.19 3.76
N TYR A 201 12.14 -8.49 3.67
CA TYR A 201 11.36 -9.21 4.67
C TYR A 201 12.10 -9.29 6.01
N SER A 202 13.40 -9.60 5.97
CA SER A 202 14.30 -9.67 7.12
C SER A 202 14.38 -8.34 7.89
N ASN A 203 14.28 -7.21 7.19
CA ASN A 203 14.20 -5.89 7.79
C ASN A 203 12.92 -5.64 8.62
N TYR A 204 11.85 -6.40 8.39
CA TYR A 204 10.52 -6.23 8.99
C TYR A 204 9.93 -7.51 9.61
N ASN A 205 10.70 -8.56 9.85
CA ASN A 205 10.15 -9.87 10.27
C ASN A 205 9.73 -9.94 11.75
N THR A 206 10.21 -9.03 12.61
CA THR A 206 9.83 -8.95 14.04
C THR A 206 9.07 -7.67 14.38
N LEU A 207 8.33 -7.68 15.50
CA LEU A 207 7.62 -6.49 15.98
C LEU A 207 8.61 -5.36 16.35
N ASP A 208 9.70 -5.70 17.04
CA ASP A 208 10.71 -4.72 17.44
C ASP A 208 11.35 -4.02 16.23
N LYS A 209 11.74 -4.79 15.19
CA LYS A 209 12.26 -4.22 13.94
C LYS A 209 11.23 -3.31 13.25
N ARG A 210 9.94 -3.65 13.29
CA ARG A 210 8.87 -2.82 12.71
C ARG A 210 8.65 -1.53 13.50
N ASP A 211 8.71 -1.60 14.83
CA ASP A 211 8.50 -0.44 15.70
C ASP A 211 9.70 0.53 15.64
N GLU A 212 10.93 0.01 15.61
CA GLU A 212 12.16 0.78 15.37
C GLU A 212 12.09 1.54 14.03
N LYS A 213 11.71 0.84 12.96
CA LYS A 213 11.69 1.39 11.60
C LYS A 213 10.41 2.19 11.29
N ARG A 214 9.53 2.40 12.26
CA ARG A 214 8.24 3.07 12.07
C ARG A 214 8.37 4.52 11.59
N GLY A 215 9.49 5.17 11.89
CA GLY A 215 9.80 6.53 11.44
C GLY A 215 10.58 6.60 10.12
N PHE A 216 10.99 5.47 9.56
CA PHE A 216 11.73 5.48 8.29
C PHE A 216 10.85 6.05 7.18
N PHE A 217 11.47 6.59 6.14
CA PHE A 217 10.77 7.19 4.99
C PHE A 217 9.82 8.35 5.32
N SER A 218 9.86 8.86 6.57
CA SER A 218 9.00 9.96 7.04
C SER A 218 9.68 11.33 6.96
N ASP A 219 11.00 11.38 6.76
CA ASP A 219 11.73 12.63 6.52
C ASP A 219 11.75 12.94 5.00
N PHE A 220 10.75 13.72 4.58
CA PHE A 220 10.54 14.04 3.18
C PHE A 220 11.58 15.03 2.64
N GLU A 221 12.11 15.91 3.49
CA GLU A 221 13.14 16.86 3.07
C GLU A 221 14.45 16.14 2.77
N VAL A 222 14.85 15.20 3.63
CA VAL A 222 16.02 14.35 3.38
C VAL A 222 15.80 13.48 2.15
N PHE A 223 14.60 12.92 1.96
CA PHE A 223 14.27 12.14 0.77
C PHE A 223 14.39 12.98 -0.51
N GLU A 224 13.79 14.17 -0.55
CA GLU A 224 13.81 15.07 -1.72
C GLU A 224 15.24 15.56 -2.04
N LYS A 225 16.08 15.75 -1.02
CA LYS A 225 17.50 16.13 -1.19
C LYS A 225 18.43 14.96 -1.50
N SER A 226 17.98 13.71 -1.34
CA SER A 226 18.83 12.52 -1.52
C SER A 226 19.21 12.25 -2.98
N GLY A 227 18.46 12.81 -3.93
CA GLY A 227 18.60 12.52 -5.36
C GLY A 227 18.07 11.14 -5.78
N VAL A 228 17.28 10.48 -4.92
CA VAL A 228 16.54 9.25 -5.22
C VAL A 228 15.32 9.52 -6.09
N LEU A 229 14.71 10.71 -6.01
CA LEU A 229 13.60 11.18 -6.84
C LEU A 229 14.08 11.76 -8.19
#